data_AF-A0A942P055-F1
#
_entry.id   AF-A0A942P055-F1
#
_cell.length_a   1.000
_cell.length_b   1.000
_cell.length_c   1.000
_cell.angle_alpha   90.00
_cell.angle_beta   90.00
_cell.angle_gamma   90.00
#
_symmetry.space_group_name_H-M   'P 1'
#
loop_
_entity.id
_entity.type
_entity.pdbx_description
1 polymer ?
#
loop_
_entity_poly.entity_id
_entity_poly.type
_entity_poly.pdbx_seq_one_letter_code
_entity_poly.pdbx_strand_id
1 'polypeptide(L)'
;MKKLTLLTAILMTANMVFTQVINIPADYPTIQQGVDAAGDGDTVLVHPGTYYENVYLPDKSLTLASLFLTTHDTSYVSQTVIDAEGSGSVLSSIYNFSNVRISGMTITGGGSSSIWFLSEPNNVMIDHVIITGNSGDGYGAGVTIWGGTDIQFRNVTISNNSDGYYGGGVCCLNSSPIFENCFFTDNNGYYGGAVYCWESNPVFRNVVFTGNNMNNYFTYGSVLYMSSGNNPCFPALINCTMTGNYVWLENGYSGIIDCVHPCSSNVTVINSVSWHNGVWVNKYGADYLNHSTISYTNVGGYVAPGEGNISVEPLFHGTGAHPYQLSPGSPCIDAGTPDTTGLSLPLMDLLGNYRIWDGDGDGI
;
A
#
# COMPACT_ATOMS: atom_id res chain seq x y z
N MET A 1 24.37 0.81 73.65
CA MET A 1 23.52 1.57 72.71
C MET A 1 23.67 0.95 71.31
N LYS A 2 22.82 -0.02 70.95
CA LYS A 2 22.79 -0.60 69.59
C LYS A 2 21.71 0.16 68.81
N LYS A 3 22.12 0.89 67.77
CA LYS A 3 21.22 1.62 66.86
C LYS A 3 20.39 0.60 66.07
N LEU A 4 19.07 0.67 66.22
CA LEU A 4 18.12 -0.09 65.42
C LEU A 4 17.88 0.72 64.14
N THR A 5 18.47 0.28 63.03
CA THR A 5 18.26 0.88 61.70
C THR A 5 16.92 0.41 61.18
N LEU A 6 15.96 1.33 61.07
CA LEU A 6 14.64 1.09 60.50
C LEU A 6 14.80 0.95 58.97
N LEU A 7 14.59 -0.26 58.45
CA LEU A 7 14.58 -0.52 57.02
C LEU A 7 13.18 -0.15 56.49
N THR A 8 13.03 1.03 55.89
CA THR A 8 11.82 1.41 55.14
C THR A 8 11.74 0.60 53.86
N ALA A 9 10.80 -0.34 53.78
CA ALA A 9 10.45 -1.02 52.55
C ALA A 9 9.74 -0.04 51.61
N ILE A 10 10.37 0.28 50.47
CA ILE A 10 9.74 1.01 49.37
C ILE A 10 8.84 0.01 48.64
N LEU A 11 7.53 0.16 48.83
CA LEU A 11 6.53 -0.59 48.08
C LEU A 11 6.48 -0.02 46.65
N MET A 12 7.20 -0.62 45.71
CA MET A 12 6.98 -0.35 44.29
C MET A 12 5.64 -0.96 43.91
N THR A 13 4.60 -0.13 43.82
CA THR A 13 3.35 -0.53 43.19
C THR A 13 3.62 -0.65 41.69
N ALA A 14 3.68 -1.88 41.18
CA ALA A 14 3.60 -2.13 39.75
C ALA A 14 2.21 -1.69 39.29
N ASN A 15 2.12 -0.54 38.63
CA ASN A 15 0.91 -0.17 37.90
C ASN A 15 0.77 -1.18 36.76
N MET A 16 -0.16 -2.11 36.90
CA MET A 16 -0.60 -2.89 35.75
C MET A 16 -1.30 -1.92 34.81
N VAL A 17 -0.67 -1.60 33.68
CA VAL A 17 -1.31 -0.85 32.60
C VAL A 17 -2.23 -1.84 31.88
N PHE A 18 -3.54 -1.71 32.11
CA PHE A 18 -4.54 -2.43 31.31
C PHE A 18 -4.84 -1.58 30.08
N THR A 19 -4.84 -2.20 28.91
CA THR A 19 -5.31 -1.55 27.69
C THR A 19 -6.83 -1.41 27.74
N GLN A 20 -7.32 -0.19 27.57
CA GLN A 20 -8.74 0.13 27.55
C GLN A 20 -9.28 0.07 26.11
N VAL A 21 -10.55 -0.30 25.97
CA VAL A 21 -11.33 -0.07 24.74
C VAL A 21 -12.19 1.18 24.92
N ILE A 22 -12.01 2.15 24.02
CA ILE A 22 -12.77 3.40 23.94
C ILE A 22 -13.70 3.28 22.74
N ASN A 23 -15.01 3.29 22.97
CA ASN A 23 -16.03 3.11 21.94
C ASN A 23 -16.46 4.44 21.36
N ILE A 24 -16.33 4.61 20.05
CA ILE A 24 -16.83 5.80 19.34
C ILE A 24 -18.13 5.42 18.62
N PRO A 25 -19.24 6.14 18.81
CA PRO A 25 -19.36 7.43 19.52
C PRO A 25 -19.81 7.32 21.00
N ALA A 26 -19.92 6.11 21.57
CA ALA A 26 -20.57 5.90 22.86
C ALA A 26 -19.84 6.54 24.05
N ASP A 27 -18.51 6.47 24.09
CA ASP A 27 -17.66 7.04 25.13
C ASP A 27 -17.24 8.48 24.79
N TYR A 28 -16.97 8.76 23.51
CA TYR A 28 -16.67 10.10 22.98
C TYR A 28 -17.35 10.31 21.63
N PRO A 29 -17.89 11.51 21.34
CA PRO A 29 -18.63 11.78 20.11
C PRO A 29 -17.79 11.78 18.82
N THR A 30 -16.46 11.92 18.89
CA THR A 30 -15.57 11.94 17.71
C THR A 30 -14.38 10.99 17.88
N ILE A 31 -13.79 10.55 16.77
CA ILE A 31 -12.60 9.70 16.80
C ILE A 31 -11.43 10.45 17.41
N GLN A 32 -11.22 11.73 17.06
CA GLN A 32 -10.13 12.52 17.64
C GLN A 32 -10.20 12.57 19.17
N GLN A 33 -11.39 12.77 19.75
CA GLN A 33 -11.53 12.79 21.21
C GLN A 33 -11.23 11.43 21.85
N GLY A 34 -11.57 10.33 21.18
CA GLY A 34 -11.15 9.00 21.59
C GLY A 34 -9.63 8.81 21.55
N VAL A 35 -8.99 9.27 20.47
CA VAL A 35 -7.53 9.24 20.28
C VAL A 35 -6.82 10.09 21.34
N ASP A 36 -7.36 11.25 21.68
CA ASP A 36 -6.81 12.14 22.70
C ASP A 36 -6.90 11.51 24.09
N ALA A 37 -8.03 10.86 24.39
CA ALA A 37 -8.29 10.21 25.68
C ALA A 37 -7.51 8.89 25.87
N ALA A 38 -7.16 8.20 24.79
CA ALA A 38 -6.43 6.94 24.82
C ALA A 38 -5.06 7.06 25.51
N GLY A 39 -4.74 6.12 26.40
CA GLY A 39 -3.38 5.85 26.88
C GLY A 39 -2.59 4.93 25.95
N ASP A 40 -1.35 4.64 26.32
CA ASP A 40 -0.50 3.71 25.56
C ASP A 40 -1.09 2.29 25.54
N GLY A 41 -1.26 1.77 24.32
CA GLY A 41 -1.77 0.42 24.05
C GLY A 41 -3.29 0.31 23.99
N ASP A 42 -4.01 1.40 24.22
CA ASP A 42 -5.47 1.42 24.16
C ASP A 42 -6.00 1.18 22.74
N THR A 43 -7.27 0.79 22.67
CA THR A 43 -8.01 0.62 21.42
C THR A 43 -9.12 1.65 21.32
N VAL A 44 -9.07 2.51 20.31
CA VAL A 44 -10.20 3.33 19.87
C VAL A 44 -11.02 2.49 18.88
N LEU A 45 -12.14 1.96 19.36
CA LEU A 45 -13.05 1.09 18.61
C LEU A 45 -14.21 1.91 18.03
N VAL A 46 -14.18 2.10 16.72
CA VAL A 46 -15.12 2.96 15.99
C VAL A 46 -16.29 2.13 15.44
N HIS A 47 -17.49 2.43 15.93
CA HIS A 47 -18.73 1.78 15.47
C HIS A 47 -19.15 2.33 14.09
N PRO A 48 -20.00 1.60 13.34
CA PRO A 48 -20.52 2.03 12.04
C PRO A 48 -21.03 3.47 12.03
N GLY A 49 -20.62 4.23 11.03
CA GLY A 49 -20.94 5.63 10.86
C GLY A 49 -19.95 6.34 9.94
N THR A 50 -20.35 7.53 9.47
CA THR A 50 -19.46 8.48 8.79
C THR A 50 -19.07 9.56 9.77
N TYR A 51 -17.77 9.69 9.99
CA TYR A 51 -17.17 10.67 10.91
C TYR A 51 -16.46 11.73 10.07
N TYR A 52 -17.01 12.94 10.09
CA TYR A 52 -16.47 14.08 9.35
C TYR A 52 -15.41 14.78 10.19
N GLU A 53 -14.15 14.38 10.04
CA GLU A 53 -13.04 14.88 10.84
C GLU A 53 -11.66 14.62 10.20
N ASN A 54 -10.68 15.39 10.63
CA ASN A 54 -9.26 15.10 10.44
C ASN A 54 -8.71 14.53 11.75
N VAL A 55 -8.17 13.31 11.73
CA VAL A 55 -7.61 12.65 12.92
C VAL A 55 -6.09 12.75 12.91
N TYR A 56 -5.56 13.29 14.01
CA TYR A 56 -4.14 13.43 14.26
C TYR A 56 -3.68 12.39 15.28
N LEU A 57 -2.72 11.53 14.88
CA LEU A 57 -2.19 10.47 15.72
C LEU A 57 -1.02 11.00 16.56
N PRO A 58 -1.13 10.95 17.90
CA PRO A 58 -0.08 11.41 18.81
C PRO A 58 1.05 10.37 18.95
N ASP A 59 2.11 10.75 19.65
CA ASP A 59 3.20 9.85 20.06
C ASP A 59 2.74 8.87 21.16
N LYS A 60 1.97 7.85 20.77
CA LYS A 60 1.50 6.78 21.68
C LYS A 60 1.29 5.47 20.92
N SER A 61 1.38 4.35 21.64
CA SER A 61 0.92 3.06 21.11
C SER A 61 -0.61 3.04 21.05
N LEU A 62 -1.19 2.66 19.92
CA LEU A 62 -2.64 2.82 19.70
C LEU A 62 -3.19 1.82 18.68
N THR A 63 -4.35 1.23 18.97
CA THR A 63 -5.16 0.59 17.93
C THR A 63 -6.35 1.48 17.60
N LEU A 64 -6.42 1.99 16.37
CA LEU A 64 -7.60 2.67 15.83
C LEU A 64 -8.30 1.69 14.88
N ALA A 65 -9.45 1.14 15.27
CA ALA A 65 -10.08 0.10 14.47
C ALA A 65 -11.60 0.14 14.49
N SER A 66 -12.24 -0.46 13.49
CA SER A 66 -13.69 -0.72 13.54
C SER A 66 -14.03 -2.03 14.22
N LEU A 67 -15.33 -2.36 14.25
CA LEU A 67 -15.82 -3.68 14.68
C LEU A 67 -15.28 -4.86 13.86
N PHE A 68 -14.66 -4.63 12.70
CA PHE A 68 -13.91 -5.68 11.98
C PHE A 68 -12.87 -6.35 12.89
N LEU A 69 -12.23 -5.58 13.79
CA LEU A 69 -11.17 -6.09 14.67
C LEU A 69 -11.63 -7.27 15.55
N THR A 70 -12.90 -7.27 15.98
CA THR A 70 -13.44 -8.27 16.92
C THR A 70 -14.38 -9.27 16.26
N THR A 71 -14.97 -8.92 15.12
CA THR A 71 -15.98 -9.74 14.43
C THR A 71 -15.43 -10.45 13.20
N HIS A 72 -14.34 -9.93 12.62
CA HIS A 72 -13.83 -10.33 11.29
C HIS A 72 -14.84 -10.19 10.15
N ASP A 73 -15.94 -9.47 10.37
CA ASP A 73 -16.92 -9.15 9.33
C ASP A 73 -16.43 -7.97 8.50
N THR A 74 -16.10 -8.21 7.24
CA THR A 74 -15.55 -7.21 6.32
C THR A 74 -16.56 -6.13 5.95
N SER A 75 -17.86 -6.32 6.19
CA SER A 75 -18.86 -5.28 5.95
C SER A 75 -18.60 -4.01 6.78
N TYR A 76 -17.98 -4.16 7.97
CA TYR A 76 -17.60 -3.02 8.82
C TYR A 76 -16.55 -2.11 8.19
N VAL A 77 -15.73 -2.60 7.25
CA VAL A 77 -14.75 -1.78 6.52
C VAL A 77 -15.43 -0.64 5.77
N SER A 78 -16.52 -0.97 5.07
CA SER A 78 -17.30 0.02 4.31
C SER A 78 -18.29 0.83 5.14
N GLN A 79 -18.66 0.34 6.33
CA GLN A 79 -19.64 0.99 7.21
C GLN A 79 -19.02 1.98 8.21
N THR A 80 -17.71 1.88 8.46
CA THR A 80 -16.97 2.80 9.32
C THR A 80 -16.08 3.69 8.45
N VAL A 81 -16.49 4.96 8.30
CA VAL A 81 -15.87 5.90 7.36
C VAL A 81 -15.33 7.12 8.11
N ILE A 82 -14.08 7.47 7.87
CA ILE A 82 -13.50 8.77 8.24
C ILE A 82 -13.42 9.60 6.95
N ASP A 83 -14.07 10.76 6.94
CA ASP A 83 -14.19 11.63 5.78
C ASP A 83 -13.71 13.05 6.14
N ALA A 84 -12.74 13.57 5.40
CA ALA A 84 -12.22 14.93 5.60
C ALA A 84 -12.91 16.01 4.73
N GLU A 85 -13.97 15.66 4.00
CA GLU A 85 -14.81 16.57 3.19
C GLU A 85 -14.01 17.43 2.18
N GLY A 86 -12.93 16.88 1.65
CA GLY A 86 -12.03 17.53 0.71
C GLY A 86 -11.05 18.53 1.35
N SER A 87 -10.84 18.48 2.67
CA SER A 87 -10.01 19.45 3.40
C SER A 87 -8.91 18.77 4.23
N GLY A 88 -7.65 19.10 3.96
CA GLY A 88 -6.51 18.61 4.74
C GLY A 88 -6.27 17.11 4.60
N SER A 89 -5.59 16.51 5.58
CA SER A 89 -5.36 15.06 5.63
C SER A 89 -6.33 14.34 6.57
N VAL A 90 -6.86 13.20 6.15
CA VAL A 90 -7.83 12.45 6.95
C VAL A 90 -7.17 11.85 8.19
N LEU A 91 -6.05 11.14 8.01
CA LEU A 91 -5.17 10.70 9.08
C LEU A 91 -3.81 11.37 8.93
N SER A 92 -3.27 11.92 10.01
CA SER A 92 -1.94 12.53 9.97
C SER A 92 -1.14 12.34 11.25
N SER A 93 0.19 12.39 11.12
CA SER A 93 1.10 12.44 12.26
C SER A 93 2.48 12.95 11.85
N ILE A 94 3.09 13.73 12.74
CA ILE A 94 4.48 14.22 12.61
C ILE A 94 5.37 13.71 13.76
N TYR A 95 4.88 12.76 14.55
CA TYR A 95 5.60 12.20 15.69
C TYR A 95 6.19 10.83 15.36
N ASN A 96 7.23 10.43 16.08
CA ASN A 96 7.82 9.09 15.97
C ASN A 96 7.02 8.06 16.78
N PHE A 97 5.72 7.97 16.49
CA PHE A 97 4.81 7.04 17.16
C PHE A 97 5.20 5.59 16.88
N SER A 98 4.88 4.70 17.81
CA SER A 98 5.28 3.29 17.72
C SER A 98 4.15 2.37 18.11
N ASN A 99 4.11 1.17 17.52
CA ASN A 99 3.09 0.15 17.78
C ASN A 99 1.67 0.65 17.51
N VAL A 100 1.45 1.20 16.32
CA VAL A 100 0.13 1.68 15.88
C VAL A 100 -0.48 0.73 14.87
N ARG A 101 -1.74 0.35 15.11
CA ARG A 101 -2.56 -0.40 14.15
C ARG A 101 -3.78 0.42 13.76
N ILE A 102 -3.97 0.60 12.45
CA ILE A 102 -5.19 1.16 11.88
C ILE A 102 -5.90 0.05 11.11
N SER A 103 -7.16 -0.25 11.44
CA SER A 103 -7.80 -1.42 10.83
C SER A 103 -9.31 -1.35 10.63
N GLY A 104 -9.75 -1.90 9.50
CA GLY A 104 -11.16 -2.20 9.29
C GLY A 104 -12.03 -1.01 8.90
N MET A 105 -11.52 -0.02 8.19
CA MET A 105 -12.29 1.22 7.93
C MET A 105 -12.02 1.79 6.54
N THR A 106 -12.88 2.72 6.14
CA THR A 106 -12.72 3.54 4.93
C THR A 106 -12.19 4.92 5.31
N ILE A 107 -11.20 5.40 4.58
CA ILE A 107 -10.55 6.71 4.76
C ILE A 107 -10.70 7.46 3.43
N THR A 108 -11.41 8.59 3.46
CA THR A 108 -11.85 9.30 2.24
C THR A 108 -11.91 10.81 2.42
N GLY A 109 -12.10 11.52 1.31
CA GLY A 109 -12.27 12.98 1.33
C GLY A 109 -11.03 13.76 1.78
N GLY A 110 -9.83 13.18 1.71
CA GLY A 110 -8.60 13.95 1.88
C GLY A 110 -8.48 15.02 0.79
N GLY A 111 -8.19 16.27 1.18
CA GLY A 111 -7.94 17.38 0.25
C GLY A 111 -6.45 17.63 -0.03
N SER A 112 -5.59 17.19 0.90
CA SER A 112 -4.13 17.19 0.73
C SER A 112 -3.58 15.77 0.56
N SER A 113 -4.05 14.84 1.40
CA SER A 113 -3.78 13.39 1.33
C SER A 113 -4.85 12.64 2.14
N SER A 114 -5.06 11.34 1.94
CA SER A 114 -5.85 10.54 2.89
C SER A 114 -5.06 10.29 4.16
N ILE A 115 -3.86 9.71 4.00
CA ILE A 115 -2.92 9.46 5.08
C ILE A 115 -1.67 10.27 4.83
N TRP A 116 -1.25 11.08 5.80
CA TRP A 116 0.02 11.80 5.74
C TRP A 116 0.85 11.58 7.00
N PHE A 117 1.91 10.79 6.88
CA PHE A 117 2.88 10.57 7.95
C PHE A 117 4.24 11.15 7.57
N LEU A 118 4.78 11.97 8.48
CA LEU A 118 6.09 12.61 8.37
C LEU A 118 6.89 12.31 9.63
N SER A 119 7.40 11.09 9.74
CA SER A 119 8.11 10.63 10.93
C SER A 119 8.93 9.35 10.67
N GLU A 120 9.68 8.91 11.68
CA GLU A 120 10.35 7.61 11.71
C GLU A 120 9.61 6.69 12.70
N PRO A 121 8.34 6.30 12.42
CA PRO A 121 7.59 5.50 13.34
C PRO A 121 8.12 4.06 13.36
N ASN A 122 7.86 3.35 14.44
CA ASN A 122 8.26 1.95 14.56
C ASN A 122 7.02 1.05 14.66
N ASN A 123 6.99 -0.04 13.88
CA ASN A 123 5.94 -1.05 13.98
C ASN A 123 4.52 -0.47 13.77
N VAL A 124 4.29 0.13 12.59
CA VAL A 124 2.98 0.64 12.18
C VAL A 124 2.38 -0.26 11.12
N MET A 125 1.12 -0.64 11.32
CA MET A 125 0.37 -1.49 10.41
C MET A 125 -0.99 -0.89 10.05
N ILE A 126 -1.25 -0.78 8.76
CA ILE A 126 -2.56 -0.44 8.21
C ILE A 126 -3.11 -1.73 7.58
N ASP A 127 -4.22 -2.24 8.13
CA ASP A 127 -4.72 -3.57 7.80
C ASP A 127 -6.23 -3.59 7.55
N HIS A 128 -6.67 -4.11 6.40
CA HIS A 128 -8.09 -4.14 5.98
C HIS A 128 -8.70 -2.72 5.93
N VAL A 129 -8.07 -1.85 5.16
CA VAL A 129 -8.49 -0.44 5.01
C VAL A 129 -8.78 -0.14 3.55
N ILE A 130 -9.80 0.69 3.30
CA ILE A 130 -10.10 1.26 1.99
C ILE A 130 -9.67 2.73 2.01
N ILE A 131 -8.74 3.12 1.14
CA ILE A 131 -8.27 4.49 0.96
C ILE A 131 -8.79 4.95 -0.40
N THR A 132 -9.83 5.78 -0.41
CA THR A 132 -10.52 6.11 -1.67
C THR A 132 -11.07 7.51 -1.77
N GLY A 133 -11.19 8.03 -3.00
CA GLY A 133 -11.84 9.31 -3.25
C GLY A 133 -11.09 10.50 -2.65
N ASN A 134 -9.77 10.41 -2.56
CA ASN A 134 -8.94 11.48 -2.03
C ASN A 134 -8.33 12.30 -3.17
N SER A 135 -8.21 13.60 -2.95
CA SER A 135 -7.53 14.53 -3.85
C SER A 135 -6.27 15.03 -3.15
N GLY A 136 -5.18 15.14 -3.90
CA GLY A 136 -3.93 15.71 -3.39
C GLY A 136 -3.68 17.11 -3.91
N ASP A 137 -3.11 17.96 -3.06
CA ASP A 137 -2.78 19.36 -3.35
C ASP A 137 -1.29 19.59 -3.65
N GLY A 138 -0.51 18.51 -3.77
CA GLY A 138 0.92 18.62 -4.06
C GLY A 138 1.85 17.68 -3.32
N TYR A 139 1.37 16.62 -2.66
CA TYR A 139 2.27 15.66 -1.99
C TYR A 139 1.86 14.19 -2.15
N GLY A 140 0.76 13.90 -2.86
CA GLY A 140 0.16 12.58 -3.01
C GLY A 140 -1.27 12.55 -2.47
N ALA A 141 -2.18 11.83 -3.14
CA ALA A 141 -3.60 11.88 -2.77
C ALA A 141 -4.03 10.77 -1.80
N GLY A 142 -3.70 9.51 -2.08
CA GLY A 142 -4.05 8.40 -1.18
C GLY A 142 -3.18 8.40 0.08
N VAL A 143 -1.92 8.05 -0.07
CA VAL A 143 -0.97 7.94 1.05
C VAL A 143 0.28 8.74 0.74
N THR A 144 0.68 9.57 1.69
CA THR A 144 1.93 10.32 1.68
C THR A 144 2.75 9.90 2.89
N ILE A 145 3.93 9.35 2.64
CA ILE A 145 4.87 8.95 3.69
C ILE A 145 6.23 9.59 3.41
N TRP A 146 6.83 10.17 4.45
CA TRP A 146 8.06 10.92 4.29
C TRP A 146 8.97 10.84 5.53
N GLY A 147 10.26 10.59 5.27
CA GLY A 147 11.32 10.87 6.22
C GLY A 147 11.63 9.66 7.09
N GLY A 148 11.86 8.50 6.46
CA GLY A 148 12.09 7.22 7.14
C GLY A 148 10.80 6.55 7.61
N THR A 149 9.67 6.88 6.99
CA THR A 149 8.36 6.32 7.35
C THR A 149 8.16 4.93 6.77
N ASP A 150 8.76 3.93 7.41
CA ASP A 150 8.70 2.52 6.99
C ASP A 150 7.53 1.80 7.68
N ILE A 151 6.40 1.70 6.97
CA ILE A 151 5.16 1.13 7.50
C ILE A 151 4.63 -0.03 6.65
N GLN A 152 3.77 -0.86 7.24
CA GLN A 152 3.19 -2.03 6.57
C GLN A 152 1.73 -1.79 6.21
N PHE A 153 1.38 -2.07 4.96
CA PHE A 153 0.01 -2.10 4.46
C PHE A 153 -0.36 -3.55 4.13
N ARG A 154 -1.46 -4.03 4.71
CA ARG A 154 -1.98 -5.39 4.50
C ARG A 154 -3.45 -5.38 4.14
N ASN A 155 -3.84 -6.10 3.09
CA ASN A 155 -5.25 -6.20 2.70
C ASN A 155 -5.88 -4.81 2.47
N VAL A 156 -5.11 -3.89 1.91
CA VAL A 156 -5.53 -2.49 1.70
C VAL A 156 -5.95 -2.29 0.25
N THR A 157 -7.06 -1.59 0.05
CA THR A 157 -7.48 -1.11 -1.27
C THR A 157 -7.23 0.40 -1.36
N ILE A 158 -6.34 0.81 -2.27
CA ILE A 158 -6.05 2.21 -2.58
C ILE A 158 -6.66 2.48 -3.95
N SER A 159 -7.75 3.26 -3.99
CA SER A 159 -8.48 3.43 -5.24
C SER A 159 -9.10 4.79 -5.48
N ASN A 160 -9.24 5.21 -6.73
CA ASN A 160 -9.87 6.48 -7.09
C ASN A 160 -9.25 7.69 -6.36
N ASN A 161 -7.94 7.67 -6.16
CA ASN A 161 -7.21 8.80 -5.58
C ASN A 161 -6.52 9.58 -6.70
N SER A 162 -6.58 10.90 -6.63
CA SER A 162 -6.11 11.79 -7.71
C SER A 162 -5.20 12.88 -7.18
N ASP A 163 -3.94 12.94 -7.63
CA ASP A 163 -3.02 14.03 -7.29
C ASP A 163 -2.53 14.74 -8.56
N GLY A 164 -2.56 16.07 -8.54
CA GLY A 164 -2.18 16.90 -9.68
C GLY A 164 -0.68 17.10 -9.88
N TYR A 165 0.17 16.63 -8.95
CA TYR A 165 1.62 16.89 -8.93
C TYR A 165 2.49 15.64 -8.74
N TYR A 166 2.14 14.67 -7.92
CA TYR A 166 2.94 13.48 -7.57
C TYR A 166 2.18 12.17 -7.83
N GLY A 167 2.16 11.26 -6.85
CA GLY A 167 1.54 9.94 -6.93
C GLY A 167 0.05 9.97 -6.60
N GLY A 168 -0.79 9.39 -7.46
CA GLY A 168 -2.23 9.33 -7.20
C GLY A 168 -2.55 8.45 -6.00
N GLY A 169 -2.04 7.21 -6.00
CA GLY A 169 -2.26 6.26 -4.91
C GLY A 169 -1.33 6.51 -3.72
N VAL A 170 -0.02 6.41 -3.95
CA VAL A 170 1.00 6.51 -2.90
C VAL A 170 2.14 7.41 -3.35
N CYS A 171 2.60 8.28 -2.46
CA CYS A 171 3.82 9.06 -2.57
C CYS A 171 4.78 8.67 -1.43
N CYS A 172 5.93 8.10 -1.79
CA CYS A 172 6.98 7.72 -0.84
C CYS A 172 8.19 8.65 -1.02
N LEU A 173 8.58 9.33 0.06
CA LEU A 173 9.71 10.25 0.07
C LEU A 173 10.71 9.80 1.13
N ASN A 174 11.89 9.34 0.71
CA ASN A 174 12.90 8.76 1.62
C ASN A 174 12.28 7.74 2.60
N SER A 175 11.46 6.81 2.10
CA SER A 175 10.69 5.84 2.89
C SER A 175 10.52 4.53 2.12
N SER A 176 10.49 3.39 2.81
CA SER A 176 10.48 2.05 2.22
C SER A 176 9.33 1.21 2.79
N PRO A 177 8.06 1.57 2.48
CA PRO A 177 6.90 0.83 2.98
C PRO A 177 6.79 -0.55 2.35
N ILE A 178 6.03 -1.43 2.99
CA ILE A 178 5.71 -2.77 2.49
C ILE A 178 4.21 -2.86 2.24
N PHE A 179 3.82 -3.29 1.05
CA PHE A 179 2.44 -3.57 0.67
C PHE A 179 2.27 -5.06 0.41
N GLU A 180 1.38 -5.70 1.17
CA GLU A 180 1.08 -7.13 1.07
C GLU A 180 -0.42 -7.33 0.88
N ASN A 181 -0.81 -8.11 -0.13
CA ASN A 181 -2.22 -8.40 -0.43
C ASN A 181 -3.05 -7.14 -0.71
N CYS A 182 -2.48 -6.20 -1.46
CA CYS A 182 -3.12 -4.90 -1.71
C CYS A 182 -3.67 -4.76 -3.13
N PHE A 183 -4.61 -3.84 -3.29
CA PHE A 183 -5.16 -3.45 -4.58
C PHE A 183 -4.92 -1.96 -4.81
N PHE A 184 -4.33 -1.62 -5.95
CA PHE A 184 -4.18 -0.25 -6.43
C PHE A 184 -5.05 -0.12 -7.67
N THR A 185 -6.17 0.59 -7.56
CA THR A 185 -7.21 0.61 -8.59
C THR A 185 -7.58 2.03 -8.99
N ASP A 186 -7.49 2.36 -10.28
CA ASP A 186 -7.98 3.64 -10.81
C ASP A 186 -7.40 4.87 -10.09
N ASN A 187 -6.15 4.81 -9.64
CA ASN A 187 -5.46 5.98 -9.11
C ASN A 187 -4.87 6.82 -10.24
N ASN A 188 -4.95 8.13 -10.11
CA ASN A 188 -4.46 9.11 -11.08
C ASN A 188 -3.39 10.01 -10.46
N GLY A 189 -2.18 9.98 -11.02
CA GLY A 189 -1.09 10.87 -10.58
C GLY A 189 -0.44 11.61 -11.74
N TYR A 190 0.40 12.58 -11.42
CA TYR A 190 1.12 13.38 -12.40
C TYR A 190 2.53 12.84 -12.69
N TYR A 191 3.24 12.36 -11.66
CA TYR A 191 4.54 11.70 -11.80
C TYR A 191 4.47 10.18 -11.60
N GLY A 192 3.40 9.61 -11.03
CA GLY A 192 3.20 8.16 -10.91
C GLY A 192 1.72 7.85 -10.70
N GLY A 193 1.11 7.01 -11.53
CA GLY A 193 -0.35 6.80 -11.46
C GLY A 193 -0.76 6.14 -10.15
N ALA A 194 -0.20 4.96 -9.89
CA ALA A 194 -0.38 4.27 -8.62
C ALA A 194 0.63 4.76 -7.57
N VAL A 195 1.93 4.74 -7.91
CA VAL A 195 3.00 4.99 -6.95
C VAL A 195 4.05 5.94 -7.51
N TYR A 196 4.35 6.97 -6.73
CA TYR A 196 5.52 7.82 -6.89
C TYR A 196 6.51 7.54 -5.75
N CYS A 197 7.80 7.42 -6.07
CA CYS A 197 8.86 7.19 -5.10
C CYS A 197 10.05 8.10 -5.36
N TRP A 198 10.56 8.73 -4.30
CA TRP A 198 11.79 9.50 -4.31
C TRP A 198 12.76 8.99 -3.24
N GLU A 199 13.95 8.54 -3.65
CA GLU A 199 14.96 7.94 -2.75
C GLU A 199 14.38 6.86 -1.83
N SER A 200 13.53 6.00 -2.39
CA SER A 200 12.61 5.12 -1.66
C SER A 200 12.61 3.71 -2.25
N ASN A 201 12.44 2.70 -1.39
CA ASN A 201 12.50 1.28 -1.78
C ASN A 201 11.23 0.53 -1.35
N PRO A 202 10.03 0.92 -1.80
CA PRO A 202 8.82 0.17 -1.45
C PRO A 202 8.89 -1.28 -1.98
N VAL A 203 8.28 -2.18 -1.24
CA VAL A 203 8.14 -3.59 -1.62
C VAL A 203 6.67 -3.95 -1.76
N PHE A 204 6.30 -4.46 -2.92
CA PHE A 204 4.95 -4.92 -3.25
C PHE A 204 4.96 -6.44 -3.38
N ARG A 205 4.16 -7.13 -2.56
CA ARG A 205 3.99 -8.57 -2.60
C ARG A 205 2.53 -8.92 -2.73
N ASN A 206 2.18 -9.74 -3.71
CA ASN A 206 0.78 -10.11 -3.92
C ASN A 206 -0.12 -8.89 -4.14
N VAL A 207 0.31 -7.99 -5.03
CA VAL A 207 -0.40 -6.73 -5.28
C VAL A 207 -0.99 -6.74 -6.69
N VAL A 208 -2.22 -6.24 -6.81
CA VAL A 208 -2.86 -6.01 -8.10
C VAL A 208 -2.88 -4.51 -8.38
N PHE A 209 -2.29 -4.11 -9.50
CA PHE A 209 -2.35 -2.76 -10.06
C PHE A 209 -3.26 -2.78 -11.29
N THR A 210 -4.39 -2.09 -11.22
CA THR A 210 -5.37 -2.03 -12.31
C THR A 210 -5.87 -0.62 -12.58
N GLY A 211 -5.95 -0.22 -13.85
CA GLY A 211 -6.55 1.07 -14.24
C GLY A 211 -5.81 2.32 -13.73
N ASN A 212 -4.65 2.15 -13.08
CA ASN A 212 -3.89 3.29 -12.60
C ASN A 212 -3.30 4.03 -13.79
N ASN A 213 -3.39 5.35 -13.73
CA ASN A 213 -3.06 6.17 -14.87
C ASN A 213 -2.42 7.49 -14.51
N MET A 214 -1.84 8.12 -15.53
CA MET A 214 -1.30 9.47 -15.41
C MET A 214 -1.81 10.35 -16.51
N ASN A 215 -2.03 11.62 -16.19
CA ASN A 215 -2.55 12.63 -17.10
C ASN A 215 -1.49 13.70 -17.37
N ASN A 216 -0.45 13.37 -18.13
CA ASN A 216 0.66 14.28 -18.39
C ASN A 216 1.38 14.01 -19.71
N TYR A 217 1.93 15.04 -20.35
CA TYR A 217 2.63 15.02 -21.62
C TYR A 217 4.07 14.46 -21.57
N PHE A 218 4.56 14.05 -20.40
CA PHE A 218 5.91 13.51 -20.18
C PHE A 218 5.90 12.00 -19.94
N THR A 219 7.00 11.32 -20.29
CA THR A 219 7.16 9.88 -20.12
C THR A 219 7.48 9.54 -18.66
N TYR A 220 6.50 8.97 -17.94
CA TYR A 220 6.63 8.43 -16.58
C TYR A 220 5.96 7.04 -16.49
N GLY A 221 6.09 6.34 -15.35
CA GLY A 221 5.48 5.03 -15.10
C GLY A 221 4.07 5.09 -14.47
N SER A 222 3.05 4.51 -15.10
CA SER A 222 1.66 4.53 -14.57
C SER A 222 1.47 3.71 -13.30
N VAL A 223 2.24 2.64 -13.13
CA VAL A 223 2.24 1.83 -11.92
C VAL A 223 3.25 2.39 -10.92
N LEU A 224 4.50 2.54 -11.36
CA LEU A 224 5.57 2.98 -10.50
C LEU A 224 6.47 3.96 -11.23
N TYR A 225 6.64 5.14 -10.63
CA TYR A 225 7.69 6.06 -11.01
C TYR A 225 8.69 6.22 -9.88
N MET A 226 9.96 6.09 -10.24
CA MET A 226 11.08 6.32 -9.32
C MET A 226 11.88 7.52 -9.76
N SER A 227 12.23 8.33 -8.78
CA SER A 227 13.18 9.41 -8.92
C SER A 227 14.18 9.32 -7.79
N SER A 228 15.36 9.88 -8.03
CA SER A 228 16.40 9.99 -7.01
C SER A 228 17.09 11.34 -7.10
N GLY A 229 17.66 11.80 -5.99
CA GLY A 229 18.76 12.76 -6.04
C GLY A 229 20.06 12.01 -6.32
N ASN A 230 20.74 11.59 -5.25
CA ASN A 230 22.04 10.89 -5.33
C ASN A 230 21.96 9.43 -4.89
N ASN A 231 20.87 9.02 -4.24
CA ASN A 231 20.72 7.68 -3.68
C ASN A 231 19.93 6.78 -4.64
N PRO A 232 20.49 5.65 -5.11
CA PRO A 232 19.75 4.72 -5.96
C PRO A 232 18.60 4.04 -5.20
N CYS A 233 17.52 3.81 -5.92
CA CYS A 233 16.29 3.16 -5.48
C CYS A 233 16.20 1.76 -6.07
N PHE A 234 15.74 0.81 -5.25
CA PHE A 234 15.61 -0.60 -5.56
C PHE A 234 14.25 -1.18 -5.10
N PRO A 235 13.12 -0.63 -5.57
CA PRO A 235 11.82 -1.20 -5.25
C PRO A 235 11.66 -2.60 -5.86
N ALA A 236 10.74 -3.38 -5.28
CA ALA A 236 10.49 -4.74 -5.71
C ALA A 236 8.99 -5.02 -5.88
N LEU A 237 8.63 -5.67 -6.98
CA LEU A 237 7.30 -6.18 -7.27
C LEU A 237 7.39 -7.70 -7.39
N ILE A 238 6.78 -8.41 -6.44
CA ILE A 238 6.89 -9.86 -6.34
C ILE A 238 5.49 -10.46 -6.33
N ASN A 239 5.21 -11.36 -7.25
CA ASN A 239 3.87 -11.93 -7.46
C ASN A 239 2.81 -10.83 -7.62
N CYS A 240 3.10 -9.85 -8.46
CA CYS A 240 2.19 -8.76 -8.74
C CYS A 240 1.48 -8.98 -10.08
N THR A 241 0.24 -8.51 -10.17
CA THR A 241 -0.49 -8.43 -11.43
C THR A 241 -0.66 -6.97 -11.80
N MET A 242 -0.14 -6.56 -12.94
CA MET A 242 -0.22 -5.20 -13.48
C MET A 242 -0.97 -5.26 -14.80
N THR A 243 -2.20 -4.72 -14.82
CA THR A 243 -3.06 -4.81 -15.99
C THR A 243 -3.93 -3.59 -16.22
N GLY A 244 -4.13 -3.20 -17.46
CA GLY A 244 -4.95 -2.03 -17.78
C GLY A 244 -4.43 -0.72 -17.21
N ASN A 245 -3.15 -0.65 -16.80
CA ASN A 245 -2.54 0.60 -16.36
C ASN A 245 -2.05 1.36 -17.59
N TYR A 246 -2.25 2.67 -17.62
CA TYR A 246 -1.94 3.43 -18.83
C TYR A 246 -1.44 4.85 -18.57
N VAL A 247 -0.69 5.37 -19.53
CA VAL A 247 -0.27 6.78 -19.52
C VAL A 247 -1.00 7.52 -20.64
N TRP A 248 -1.58 8.67 -20.33
CA TRP A 248 -2.07 9.59 -21.34
C TRP A 248 -0.90 10.38 -21.91
N LEU A 249 -0.52 10.13 -23.16
CA LEU A 249 0.51 10.90 -23.86
C LEU A 249 -0.07 11.46 -25.15
N GLU A 250 0.43 12.61 -25.59
CA GLU A 250 0.18 13.07 -26.97
C GLU A 250 1.23 12.52 -27.96
N ASN A 251 2.44 12.15 -27.52
CA ASN A 251 3.60 11.91 -28.41
C ASN A 251 4.49 10.68 -28.09
N GLY A 252 3.89 9.50 -27.88
CA GLY A 252 4.63 8.23 -27.95
C GLY A 252 5.25 7.74 -26.62
N TYR A 253 5.75 6.50 -26.66
CA TYR A 253 6.03 5.50 -25.60
C TYR A 253 6.33 6.00 -24.17
N SER A 254 5.60 5.45 -23.19
CA SER A 254 6.05 5.32 -21.81
C SER A 254 5.83 3.88 -21.32
N GLY A 255 6.63 3.46 -20.33
CA GLY A 255 6.43 2.21 -19.63
C GLY A 255 5.40 2.33 -18.50
N ILE A 256 5.04 1.20 -17.89
CA ILE A 256 4.27 1.20 -16.64
C ILE A 256 5.17 1.39 -15.41
N ILE A 257 6.45 1.07 -15.55
CA ILE A 257 7.50 1.34 -14.57
C ILE A 257 8.54 2.22 -15.24
N ASP A 258 8.90 3.32 -14.59
CA ASP A 258 9.91 4.23 -15.11
C ASP A 258 10.82 4.79 -14.01
N CYS A 259 12.04 5.17 -14.42
CA CYS A 259 13.07 5.69 -13.55
C CYS A 259 13.81 6.86 -14.21
N VAL A 260 13.94 7.99 -13.51
CA VAL A 260 14.64 9.18 -14.03
C VAL A 260 15.87 9.55 -13.18
N HIS A 261 17.00 9.79 -13.88
CA HIS A 261 18.26 10.52 -13.54
C HIS A 261 18.84 10.47 -12.09
N PRO A 262 20.18 10.58 -11.89
CA PRO A 262 21.32 9.96 -12.56
C PRO A 262 21.82 8.69 -11.84
N CYS A 263 21.06 8.16 -10.89
CA CYS A 263 21.51 7.01 -10.09
C CYS A 263 21.28 5.67 -10.81
N SER A 264 22.01 4.64 -10.41
CA SER A 264 21.85 3.25 -10.86
C SER A 264 20.62 2.56 -10.25
N SER A 265 19.48 3.26 -10.15
CA SER A 265 18.21 2.69 -9.69
C SER A 265 17.76 1.55 -10.60
N ASN A 266 17.11 0.56 -10.02
CA ASN A 266 16.62 -0.62 -10.73
C ASN A 266 15.41 -1.19 -10.00
N VAL A 267 14.42 -1.73 -10.72
CA VAL A 267 13.30 -2.47 -10.12
C VAL A 267 13.51 -3.95 -10.23
N THR A 268 13.23 -4.68 -9.15
CA THR A 268 13.14 -6.14 -9.22
C THR A 268 11.69 -6.56 -9.47
N VAL A 269 11.44 -7.33 -10.53
CA VAL A 269 10.12 -7.89 -10.85
C VAL A 269 10.25 -9.41 -10.95
N ILE A 270 9.54 -10.14 -10.08
CA ILE A 270 9.63 -11.61 -9.98
C ILE A 270 8.23 -12.21 -9.95
N ASN A 271 8.03 -13.37 -10.60
CA ASN A 271 6.80 -14.17 -10.51
C ASN A 271 5.54 -13.38 -10.83
N SER A 272 5.62 -12.41 -11.73
CA SER A 272 4.58 -11.41 -11.93
C SER A 272 3.94 -11.50 -13.32
N VAL A 273 2.80 -10.85 -13.49
CA VAL A 273 2.12 -10.73 -14.79
C VAL A 273 1.95 -9.25 -15.10
N SER A 274 2.52 -8.79 -16.20
CA SER A 274 2.26 -7.48 -16.81
C SER A 274 1.57 -7.70 -18.15
N TRP A 275 0.30 -7.31 -18.25
CA TRP A 275 -0.48 -7.54 -19.46
C TRP A 275 -1.50 -6.44 -19.71
N HIS A 276 -1.88 -6.19 -20.97
CA HIS A 276 -2.85 -5.14 -21.34
C HIS A 276 -2.54 -3.76 -20.75
N ASN A 277 -1.28 -3.42 -20.53
CA ASN A 277 -0.91 -2.06 -20.18
C ASN A 277 -0.59 -1.27 -21.46
N GLY A 278 -0.45 0.05 -21.36
CA GLY A 278 -0.03 0.81 -22.53
C GLY A 278 -0.16 2.31 -22.42
N VAL A 279 -0.14 2.94 -23.59
CA VAL A 279 -0.35 4.38 -23.75
C VAL A 279 -1.73 4.60 -24.31
N TRP A 280 -2.53 5.51 -23.73
CA TRP A 280 -3.83 5.89 -24.28
C TRP A 280 -3.66 6.93 -25.41
N VAL A 281 -3.02 6.50 -26.49
CA VAL A 281 -3.06 7.11 -27.83
C VAL A 281 -3.80 6.10 -28.71
N ASN A 282 -4.35 6.47 -29.87
CA ASN A 282 -4.99 5.55 -30.85
C ASN A 282 -4.07 4.45 -31.44
N LYS A 283 -3.07 3.95 -30.68
CA LYS A 283 -2.08 2.96 -31.03
C LYS A 283 -1.74 2.14 -29.78
N TYR A 284 -2.04 0.84 -29.80
CA TYR A 284 -1.65 -0.10 -28.75
C TYR A 284 -0.13 -0.03 -28.51
N GLY A 285 0.29 0.47 -27.34
CA GLY A 285 1.69 0.52 -26.92
C GLY A 285 2.16 -0.85 -26.41
N ALA A 286 3.46 -1.12 -26.47
CA ALA A 286 4.05 -2.30 -25.83
C ALA A 286 4.33 -2.04 -24.33
N ASP A 287 4.32 -3.09 -23.52
CA ASP A 287 4.63 -3.01 -22.09
C ASP A 287 6.15 -2.85 -21.91
N TYR A 288 6.59 -1.67 -21.45
CA TYR A 288 8.01 -1.41 -21.19
C TYR A 288 8.30 -1.38 -19.69
N LEU A 289 9.21 -2.26 -19.27
CA LEU A 289 9.82 -2.29 -17.94
C LEU A 289 11.32 -1.97 -18.10
N ASN A 290 11.65 -0.70 -18.36
CA ASN A 290 13.02 -0.28 -18.60
C ASN A 290 13.83 -0.31 -17.29
N HIS A 291 15.13 -0.64 -17.36
CA HIS A 291 16.05 -0.63 -16.21
C HIS A 291 15.62 -1.53 -15.04
N SER A 292 14.99 -2.67 -15.33
CA SER A 292 14.48 -3.63 -14.34
C SER A 292 15.23 -4.97 -14.41
N THR A 293 15.45 -5.60 -13.26
CA THR A 293 15.80 -7.02 -13.16
C THR A 293 14.50 -7.82 -13.15
N ILE A 294 14.21 -8.53 -14.24
CA ILE A 294 12.94 -9.22 -14.44
C ILE A 294 13.21 -10.72 -14.55
N SER A 295 12.54 -11.54 -13.76
CA SER A 295 12.60 -13.00 -13.89
C SER A 295 11.26 -13.66 -13.60
N TYR A 296 11.02 -14.83 -14.20
CA TYR A 296 9.82 -15.64 -14.01
C TYR A 296 8.53 -14.83 -14.19
N THR A 297 8.55 -13.85 -15.09
CA THR A 297 7.50 -12.85 -15.25
C THR A 297 6.94 -12.94 -16.66
N ASN A 298 5.61 -12.94 -16.77
CA ASN A 298 4.93 -12.83 -18.06
C ASN A 298 4.75 -11.36 -18.43
N VAL A 299 5.30 -10.93 -19.57
CA VAL A 299 5.24 -9.53 -20.03
C VAL A 299 4.58 -9.45 -21.41
N GLY A 300 3.60 -8.57 -21.57
CA GLY A 300 2.87 -8.36 -22.82
C GLY A 300 3.71 -7.77 -23.96
N GLY A 301 3.65 -8.40 -25.13
CA GLY A 301 4.19 -7.87 -26.38
C GLY A 301 5.71 -8.04 -26.57
N TYR A 302 6.44 -8.50 -25.55
CA TYR A 302 7.86 -8.79 -25.63
C TYR A 302 8.30 -9.70 -24.48
N VAL A 303 9.22 -10.63 -24.75
CA VAL A 303 9.85 -11.46 -23.70
C VAL A 303 10.98 -10.66 -23.05
N ALA A 304 10.72 -10.15 -21.83
CA ALA A 304 11.70 -9.43 -21.03
C ALA A 304 13.01 -10.21 -20.85
N PRO A 305 14.19 -9.55 -20.88
CA PRO A 305 15.45 -10.23 -20.66
C PRO A 305 15.52 -10.71 -19.21
N GLY A 306 16.02 -11.92 -19.01
CA GLY A 306 16.10 -12.56 -17.70
C GLY A 306 15.63 -14.00 -17.74
N GLU A 307 15.80 -14.70 -16.62
CA GLU A 307 15.46 -16.12 -16.49
C GLU A 307 13.94 -16.32 -16.38
N GLY A 308 13.40 -17.36 -17.02
CA GLY A 308 12.01 -17.79 -16.84
C GLY A 308 10.94 -16.84 -17.38
N ASN A 309 11.30 -15.73 -18.03
CA ASN A 309 10.32 -14.79 -18.56
C ASN A 309 9.61 -15.35 -19.79
N ILE A 310 8.32 -15.06 -19.89
CA ILE A 310 7.46 -15.47 -21.01
C ILE A 310 6.69 -14.25 -21.55
N SER A 311 6.11 -14.39 -22.74
CA SER A 311 5.24 -13.39 -23.34
C SER A 311 4.10 -14.10 -24.07
N VAL A 312 3.08 -14.45 -23.30
CA VAL A 312 1.94 -15.26 -23.73
C VAL A 312 0.67 -14.75 -23.04
N GLU A 313 -0.48 -14.88 -23.70
CA GLU A 313 -1.75 -14.44 -23.12
C GLU A 313 -2.00 -15.11 -21.75
N PRO A 314 -2.15 -14.35 -20.64
CA PRO A 314 -2.33 -14.92 -19.31
C PRO A 314 -3.63 -15.70 -19.14
N LEU A 315 -4.63 -15.51 -20.01
CA LEU A 315 -5.95 -16.13 -19.87
C LEU A 315 -6.60 -15.81 -18.52
N PHE A 316 -6.67 -14.52 -18.17
CA PHE A 316 -7.44 -14.07 -17.01
C PHE A 316 -8.91 -14.47 -17.12
N HIS A 317 -9.57 -14.72 -15.99
CA HIS A 317 -10.99 -15.03 -15.93
C HIS A 317 -11.87 -13.89 -16.50
N GLY A 318 -11.41 -12.64 -16.36
CA GLY A 318 -11.97 -11.45 -17.01
C GLY A 318 -13.31 -10.95 -16.44
N THR A 319 -13.88 -11.64 -15.45
CA THR A 319 -15.20 -11.32 -14.87
C THR A 319 -15.28 -11.66 -13.38
N GLY A 320 -16.30 -11.13 -12.70
CA GLY A 320 -16.58 -11.42 -11.28
C GLY A 320 -15.81 -10.55 -10.30
N ALA A 321 -15.75 -10.97 -9.03
CA ALA A 321 -15.02 -10.26 -7.97
C ALA A 321 -13.49 -10.32 -8.13
N HIS A 322 -12.99 -11.28 -8.93
CA HIS A 322 -11.56 -11.54 -9.12
C HIS A 322 -11.24 -11.69 -10.62
N PRO A 323 -11.42 -10.62 -11.40
CA PRO A 323 -11.30 -10.69 -12.86
C PRO A 323 -9.88 -11.05 -13.33
N TYR A 324 -8.87 -10.87 -12.48
CA TYR A 324 -7.47 -11.11 -12.81
C TYR A 324 -6.92 -12.43 -12.24
N GLN A 325 -7.80 -13.31 -11.76
CA GLN A 325 -7.43 -14.70 -11.51
C GLN A 325 -7.09 -15.40 -12.84
N LEU A 326 -6.03 -16.20 -12.86
CA LEU A 326 -5.69 -17.03 -14.01
C LEU A 326 -6.73 -18.15 -14.20
N SER A 327 -7.13 -18.39 -15.44
CA SER A 327 -7.99 -19.53 -15.77
C SER A 327 -7.21 -20.85 -15.71
N PRO A 328 -7.86 -22.01 -15.51
CA PRO A 328 -7.17 -23.31 -15.36
C PRO A 328 -6.25 -23.75 -16.52
N GLY A 329 -6.39 -23.17 -17.72
CA GLY A 329 -5.53 -23.44 -18.87
C GLY A 329 -4.49 -22.35 -19.14
N SER A 330 -4.28 -21.43 -18.19
CA SER A 330 -3.36 -20.32 -18.33
C SER A 330 -1.92 -20.82 -18.49
N PRO A 331 -1.16 -20.33 -19.49
CA PRO A 331 0.26 -20.63 -19.61
C PRO A 331 1.12 -19.93 -18.54
N CYS A 332 0.51 -19.11 -17.68
CA CYS A 332 1.19 -18.49 -16.54
C CYS A 332 1.11 -19.32 -15.26
N ILE A 333 0.28 -20.36 -15.24
CA ILE A 333 0.32 -21.37 -14.19
C ILE A 333 1.66 -22.12 -14.31
N ASP A 334 2.31 -22.35 -13.17
CA ASP A 334 3.60 -23.05 -13.04
C ASP A 334 4.80 -22.42 -13.80
N ALA A 335 4.64 -21.21 -14.35
CA ALA A 335 5.71 -20.46 -15.00
C ALA A 335 6.62 -19.69 -14.02
N GLY A 336 6.21 -19.60 -12.75
CA GLY A 336 6.95 -18.93 -11.68
C GLY A 336 8.11 -19.79 -11.15
N THR A 337 9.06 -19.17 -10.44
CA THR A 337 9.99 -19.93 -9.60
C THR A 337 9.32 -20.35 -8.30
N PRO A 338 9.41 -21.64 -7.90
CA PRO A 338 8.98 -22.10 -6.58
C PRO A 338 9.98 -21.75 -5.48
N ASP A 339 11.21 -21.32 -5.81
CA ASP A 339 12.17 -20.87 -4.80
C ASP A 339 11.81 -19.47 -4.31
N THR A 340 11.13 -19.42 -3.16
CA THR A 340 10.73 -18.17 -2.51
C THR A 340 11.71 -17.69 -1.44
N THR A 341 12.92 -18.27 -1.38
CA THR A 341 13.92 -17.92 -0.37
C THR A 341 14.24 -16.42 -0.43
N GLY A 342 14.08 -15.72 0.69
CA GLY A 342 14.34 -14.28 0.79
C GLY A 342 13.29 -13.35 0.16
N LEU A 343 12.24 -13.89 -0.48
CA LEU A 343 11.17 -13.06 -1.05
C LEU A 343 10.14 -12.59 -0.01
N SER A 344 10.11 -13.25 1.16
CA SER A 344 9.20 -12.94 2.28
C SER A 344 7.73 -12.86 1.85
N LEU A 345 7.30 -13.81 1.01
CA LEU A 345 5.94 -13.81 0.45
C LEU A 345 4.89 -14.23 1.49
N PRO A 346 3.67 -13.69 1.41
CA PRO A 346 2.55 -14.25 2.15
C PRO A 346 2.29 -15.70 1.72
N LEU A 347 1.83 -16.53 2.66
CA LEU A 347 1.55 -17.95 2.43
C LEU A 347 0.48 -18.17 1.35
N MET A 348 -0.52 -17.29 1.34
CA MET A 348 -1.68 -17.37 0.45
C MET A 348 -1.68 -16.23 -0.58
N ASP A 349 -2.35 -16.48 -1.71
CA ASP A 349 -2.71 -15.45 -2.68
C ASP A 349 -3.90 -14.59 -2.21
N LEU A 350 -4.35 -13.65 -3.06
CA LEU A 350 -5.49 -12.76 -2.76
C LEU A 350 -6.84 -13.49 -2.62
N LEU A 351 -6.91 -14.75 -3.03
CA LEU A 351 -8.10 -15.60 -2.96
C LEU A 351 -8.06 -16.58 -1.80
N GLY A 352 -6.95 -16.62 -1.05
CA GLY A 352 -6.74 -17.56 0.04
C GLY A 352 -6.18 -18.93 -0.39
N ASN A 353 -5.73 -19.09 -1.65
CA ASN A 353 -5.07 -20.31 -2.09
C ASN A 353 -3.60 -20.29 -1.72
N TYR A 354 -2.99 -21.46 -1.53
CA TYR A 354 -1.54 -21.56 -1.38
C TYR A 354 -0.85 -20.98 -2.61
N ARG A 355 0.21 -20.21 -2.36
CA ARG A 355 0.92 -19.51 -3.42
C ARG A 355 1.78 -20.41 -4.28
N ILE A 356 2.52 -21.32 -3.64
CA ILE A 356 3.33 -22.33 -4.32
C ILE A 356 2.51 -23.60 -4.26
N TRP A 357 2.03 -24.04 -5.40
CA TRP A 357 1.31 -25.28 -5.56
C TRP A 357 1.45 -25.72 -7.02
N ASP A 358 1.34 -27.02 -7.23
CA ASP A 358 1.37 -27.67 -8.54
C ASP A 358 0.03 -27.40 -9.25
N GLY A 359 0.03 -26.39 -10.11
CA GLY A 359 -1.16 -25.83 -10.72
C GLY A 359 -1.80 -26.74 -11.78
N ASP A 360 -0.97 -27.47 -12.53
CA ASP A 360 -1.39 -28.36 -13.61
C ASP A 360 -1.26 -29.87 -13.28
N GLY A 361 -0.66 -30.22 -12.15
CA GLY A 361 -0.50 -31.59 -11.67
C GLY A 361 0.76 -32.29 -12.19
N ASP A 362 1.71 -31.57 -12.80
CA ASP A 362 2.95 -32.11 -13.35
C ASP A 362 4.14 -32.10 -12.38
N GLY A 363 4.00 -31.38 -11.25
CA GLY A 363 5.00 -31.24 -10.21
C GLY A 363 5.17 -29.78 -9.75
N ILE A 364 6.07 -29.54 -8.80
CA ILE A 364 6.51 -28.19 -8.40
C ILE A 364 7.94 -27.98 -8.86
#